data_AF-A0A4T0V3W2-F1
#
_entry.id   AF-A0A4T0V3W2-F1
#
_cell.length_a   1.000
_cell.length_b   1.000
_cell.length_c   1.000
_cell.angle_alpha   90.00
_cell.angle_beta   90.00
_cell.angle_gamma   90.00
#
_symmetry.space_group_name_H-M   'P 1'
#
loop_
_entity.id
_entity.type
_entity.pdbx_description
1 polymer ?
#
loop_
_entity_poly.entity_id
_entity_poly.type
_entity_poly.pdbx_seq_one_letter_code
_entity_poly.pdbx_strand_id
1 'polypeptide(L)'
;MQDRTTPSGTATTAEPTPAVRGDGRGNRVPGVAGPLRLDPFVATRMAVAHVADPAAARAFARPYRRVAERLAQWQRRGHLVRDDQPALWLHEYGTPDLLVRGLIGVLPLDDLTDVPTDASVVPHEGVEPDQVGELAARMRETGVQPAPILLVHRGTPELRALLSHVREAEPITDGLDRAGQTHRLWRVPQDLTRPVQEQLALGRALLADGHHRYAAYLEEARHTEPRTTSGLAMLIDQDDTPLALGPIHRFAAGLSLGALQRAADGLGYPTHRHDGTWLARLGPETIVATDGTDTLTIVTTPRRAETTQHREEALLPLQVLHHRLLPQLVEDVLDLTHHHAAGPALQQAQDESGVAFLLAPLTLERVLAMSEGAAPLPEKSTSFQPKPNPSILMRQL
;
A
#
# COMPACT_ATOMS: atom_id res chain seq x y z
N MET A 1 -44.98 -47.72 -23.03
CA MET A 1 -43.81 -48.04 -23.87
C MET A 1 -43.44 -46.74 -24.58
N GLN A 2 -42.90 -45.78 -23.80
CA GLN A 2 -41.51 -45.32 -23.86
C GLN A 2 -41.12 -44.85 -25.27
N ASP A 3 -41.24 -43.55 -25.50
CA ASP A 3 -40.43 -42.85 -26.49
C ASP A 3 -39.68 -41.73 -25.76
N ARG A 4 -38.36 -41.85 -25.72
CA ARG A 4 -37.43 -40.99 -24.98
C ARG A 4 -36.86 -39.98 -25.97
N THR A 5 -37.41 -38.77 -26.01
CA THR A 5 -36.77 -37.61 -26.64
C THR A 5 -35.87 -36.90 -25.63
N THR A 6 -34.56 -37.02 -25.84
CA THR A 6 -33.51 -36.19 -25.24
C THR A 6 -33.47 -34.81 -25.92
N PRO A 7 -33.40 -33.68 -25.20
CA PRO A 7 -33.01 -32.41 -25.78
C PRO A 7 -31.49 -32.23 -25.71
N SER A 8 -30.90 -32.00 -26.88
CA SER A 8 -29.51 -31.59 -27.09
C SER A 8 -29.28 -30.20 -26.49
N GLY A 9 -28.50 -30.11 -25.41
CA GLY A 9 -28.01 -28.85 -24.86
C GLY A 9 -26.80 -28.36 -25.65
N THR A 10 -26.94 -27.26 -26.37
CA THR A 10 -25.83 -26.51 -26.95
C THR A 10 -25.04 -25.84 -25.83
N ALA A 11 -23.87 -26.38 -25.53
CA ALA A 11 -22.89 -25.73 -24.65
C ALA A 11 -22.26 -24.56 -25.41
N THR A 12 -22.64 -23.33 -25.05
CA THR A 12 -21.95 -22.11 -25.47
C THR A 12 -20.62 -22.05 -24.71
N THR A 13 -19.55 -22.52 -25.35
CA THR A 13 -18.17 -22.22 -24.95
C THR A 13 -17.94 -20.71 -25.05
N ALA A 14 -17.82 -20.05 -23.90
CA ALA A 14 -17.39 -18.66 -23.83
C ALA A 14 -15.92 -18.59 -24.28
N GLU A 15 -15.66 -17.87 -25.37
CA GLU A 15 -14.30 -17.53 -25.80
C GLU A 15 -13.64 -16.64 -24.74
N PRO A 16 -12.35 -16.85 -24.43
CA PRO A 16 -11.62 -15.99 -23.52
C PRO A 16 -11.41 -14.62 -24.18
N THR A 17 -11.93 -13.57 -23.53
CA THR A 17 -11.72 -12.17 -23.92
C THR A 17 -10.21 -11.86 -23.91
N PRO A 18 -9.64 -11.28 -24.97
CA PRO A 18 -8.22 -10.96 -25.00
C PRO A 18 -7.89 -9.88 -23.97
N ALA A 19 -6.86 -10.11 -23.17
CA ALA A 19 -6.31 -9.13 -22.24
C ALA A 19 -5.89 -7.88 -23.00
N VAL A 20 -6.56 -6.76 -22.74
CA VAL A 20 -6.21 -5.45 -23.26
C VAL A 20 -4.86 -5.06 -22.65
N ARG A 21 -3.81 -5.06 -23.48
CA ARG A 21 -2.49 -4.54 -23.13
C ARG A 21 -2.62 -3.03 -22.86
N GLY A 22 -2.53 -2.64 -21.60
CA GLY A 22 -2.49 -1.23 -21.21
C GLY A 22 -1.26 -0.56 -21.80
N ASP A 23 -1.46 0.57 -22.47
CA ASP A 23 -0.37 1.47 -22.77
C ASP A 23 0.26 1.94 -21.44
N GLY A 24 1.58 2.12 -21.40
CA GLY A 24 2.31 2.46 -20.18
C GLY A 24 1.99 3.82 -19.56
N ARG A 25 0.88 4.49 -19.89
CA ARG A 25 0.31 5.62 -19.14
C ARG A 25 -0.59 5.10 -18.01
N GLY A 26 -0.07 4.13 -17.27
CA GLY A 26 -0.81 3.26 -16.36
C GLY A 26 -1.57 4.01 -15.28
N ASN A 27 -2.83 3.62 -15.11
CA ASN A 27 -3.73 3.75 -13.96
C ASN A 27 -3.27 4.66 -12.80
N ARG A 28 -3.00 5.94 -13.08
CA ARG A 28 -2.58 6.90 -12.06
C ARG A 28 -3.79 7.27 -11.25
N VAL A 29 -3.70 7.04 -9.95
CA VAL A 29 -4.74 7.40 -9.00
C VAL A 29 -4.56 8.88 -8.66
N PRO A 30 -5.62 9.73 -8.74
CA PRO A 30 -5.51 11.15 -8.44
C PRO A 30 -5.18 11.39 -6.97
N GLY A 31 -4.43 12.44 -6.69
CA GLY A 31 -4.20 12.92 -5.33
C GLY A 31 -5.38 13.73 -4.78
N VAL A 32 -5.31 14.06 -3.49
CA VAL A 32 -6.23 15.02 -2.86
C VAL A 32 -5.58 16.40 -2.91
N ALA A 33 -6.30 17.40 -3.40
CA ALA A 33 -5.82 18.78 -3.44
C ALA A 33 -5.71 19.37 -2.02
N GLY A 34 -4.80 20.33 -1.85
CA GLY A 34 -4.56 20.96 -0.56
C GLY A 34 -5.67 21.91 -0.08
N PRO A 35 -5.71 22.21 1.23
CA PRO A 35 -4.77 21.78 2.28
C PRO A 35 -5.05 20.38 2.86
N LEU A 36 -4.03 19.73 3.43
CA LEU A 36 -4.19 18.45 4.14
C LEU A 36 -5.10 18.63 5.36
N ARG A 37 -6.13 17.80 5.47
CA ARG A 37 -7.06 17.77 6.61
C ARG A 37 -7.48 16.34 6.95
N LEU A 38 -7.79 16.11 8.22
CA LEU A 38 -8.42 14.88 8.70
C LEU A 38 -9.60 15.23 9.58
N ASP A 39 -10.82 14.89 9.18
CA ASP A 39 -12.02 15.24 9.94
C ASP A 39 -12.28 14.27 11.09
N PRO A 40 -12.79 14.75 12.24
CA PRO A 40 -13.29 13.90 13.31
C PRO A 40 -14.38 12.93 12.82
N PHE A 41 -14.39 11.71 13.35
CA PHE A 41 -15.39 10.70 12.97
C PHE A 41 -15.87 9.88 14.15
N VAL A 42 -17.08 9.31 14.01
CA VAL A 42 -17.64 8.38 15.00
C VAL A 42 -16.97 7.03 14.84
N ALA A 43 -16.08 6.70 15.77
CA ALA A 43 -15.33 5.46 15.74
C ALA A 43 -16.15 4.26 16.23
N THR A 44 -15.86 3.10 15.66
CA THR A 44 -16.14 1.80 16.29
C THR A 44 -14.81 1.17 16.67
N ARG A 45 -14.60 0.95 17.97
CA ARG A 45 -13.36 0.41 18.53
C ARG A 45 -13.51 -1.06 18.80
N MET A 46 -12.50 -1.83 18.45
CA MET A 46 -12.39 -3.23 18.85
C MET A 46 -11.61 -3.35 20.16
N ALA A 47 -12.12 -4.18 21.08
CA ALA A 47 -11.35 -4.53 22.26
C ALA A 47 -10.03 -5.19 21.84
N VAL A 48 -8.90 -4.74 22.41
CA VAL A 48 -7.54 -5.13 21.95
C VAL A 48 -7.33 -6.65 21.96
N ALA A 49 -7.92 -7.36 22.94
CA ALA A 49 -7.86 -8.82 23.02
C ALA A 49 -8.50 -9.57 21.81
N HIS A 50 -9.24 -8.86 20.96
CA HIS A 50 -9.81 -9.35 19.71
C HIS A 50 -9.15 -8.78 18.45
N VAL A 51 -8.19 -7.86 18.58
CA VAL A 51 -7.34 -7.43 17.47
C VAL A 51 -6.42 -8.60 17.10
N ALA A 52 -6.21 -8.79 15.79
CA ALA A 52 -5.54 -9.97 15.22
C ALA A 52 -6.18 -11.32 15.59
N ASP A 53 -7.44 -11.35 16.04
CA ASP A 53 -8.18 -12.58 16.33
C ASP A 53 -8.78 -13.18 15.04
N PRO A 54 -8.51 -14.46 14.71
CA PRO A 54 -9.20 -15.14 13.61
C PRO A 54 -10.74 -15.10 13.73
N ALA A 55 -11.29 -15.05 14.94
CA ALA A 55 -12.73 -14.87 15.15
C ALA A 55 -13.21 -13.49 14.69
N ALA A 56 -12.40 -12.44 14.90
CA ALA A 56 -12.70 -11.09 14.43
C ALA A 56 -12.65 -11.02 12.90
N ALA A 57 -11.67 -11.67 12.26
CA ALA A 57 -11.62 -11.78 10.80
C ALA A 57 -12.90 -12.42 10.22
N ARG A 58 -13.46 -13.43 10.91
CA ARG A 58 -14.73 -14.06 10.51
C ARG A 58 -15.93 -13.11 10.63
N ALA A 59 -15.87 -12.05 11.43
CA ALA A 59 -16.94 -11.05 11.47
C ALA A 59 -17.07 -10.29 10.14
N PHE A 60 -15.96 -10.15 9.40
CA PHE A 60 -15.88 -9.44 8.11
C PHE A 60 -15.90 -10.38 6.88
N ALA A 61 -15.87 -11.69 7.08
CA ALA A 61 -15.81 -12.68 6.00
C ALA A 61 -17.12 -12.78 5.18
N ARG A 62 -17.08 -13.41 4.00
CA ARG A 62 -18.28 -13.70 3.20
C ARG A 62 -19.28 -14.59 3.96
N PRO A 63 -20.60 -14.51 3.68
CA PRO A 63 -21.24 -13.55 2.77
C PRO A 63 -21.30 -12.14 3.37
N TYR A 64 -20.91 -11.10 2.61
CA TYR A 64 -20.67 -9.77 3.19
C TYR A 64 -21.94 -9.07 3.68
N ARG A 65 -23.10 -9.37 3.09
CA ARG A 65 -24.42 -8.91 3.55
C ARG A 65 -24.75 -9.24 5.01
N ARG A 66 -24.05 -10.21 5.62
CA ARG A 66 -24.20 -10.57 7.03
C ARG A 66 -23.17 -9.89 7.94
N VAL A 67 -22.28 -9.04 7.42
CA VAL A 67 -21.26 -8.35 8.23
C VAL A 67 -21.92 -7.40 9.21
N ALA A 68 -22.85 -6.56 8.77
CA ALA A 68 -23.56 -5.63 9.66
C ALA A 68 -24.24 -6.36 10.85
N GLU A 69 -24.92 -7.48 10.59
CA GLU A 69 -25.53 -8.32 11.63
C GLU A 69 -24.50 -8.89 12.62
N ARG A 70 -23.37 -9.39 12.11
CA ARG A 70 -22.27 -9.91 12.94
C ARG A 70 -21.62 -8.82 13.78
N LEU A 71 -21.39 -7.64 13.22
CA LEU A 71 -20.83 -6.51 13.97
C LEU A 71 -21.78 -6.05 15.08
N ALA A 72 -23.10 -6.00 14.80
CA ALA A 72 -24.09 -5.71 15.82
C ALA A 72 -24.11 -6.77 16.94
N GLN A 73 -23.93 -8.06 16.60
CA GLN A 73 -23.79 -9.12 17.60
C GLN A 73 -22.51 -8.95 18.45
N TRP A 74 -21.39 -8.60 17.82
CA TRP A 74 -20.13 -8.35 18.51
C TRP A 74 -20.22 -7.15 19.45
N GLN A 75 -20.91 -6.09 19.03
CA GLN A 75 -21.19 -4.92 19.88
C GLN A 75 -22.06 -5.29 21.09
N ARG A 76 -23.12 -6.09 20.90
CA ARG A 76 -23.94 -6.60 22.03
C ARG A 76 -23.16 -7.45 23.03
N ARG A 77 -22.09 -8.12 22.57
CA ARG A 77 -21.19 -8.92 23.42
C ARG A 77 -20.08 -8.09 24.06
N GLY A 78 -19.99 -6.79 23.78
CA GLY A 78 -18.95 -5.91 24.30
C GLY A 78 -17.57 -6.05 23.61
N HIS A 79 -17.49 -6.77 22.48
CA HIS A 79 -16.23 -6.90 21.73
C HIS A 79 -15.97 -5.68 20.84
N LEU A 80 -17.03 -4.94 20.51
CA LEU A 80 -16.97 -3.68 19.78
C LEU A 80 -17.66 -2.60 20.60
N VAL A 81 -17.08 -1.40 20.63
CA VAL A 81 -17.66 -0.21 21.26
C VAL A 81 -17.76 0.87 20.20
N ARG A 82 -18.99 1.27 19.88
CA ARG A 82 -19.23 2.44 19.03
C ARG A 82 -19.30 3.67 19.91
N ASP A 83 -18.49 4.67 19.59
CA ASP A 83 -18.50 5.94 20.31
C ASP A 83 -19.71 6.78 19.92
N ASP A 84 -20.05 7.74 20.76
CA ASP A 84 -21.23 8.59 20.62
C ASP A 84 -20.94 9.93 19.94
N GLN A 85 -19.69 10.41 20.02
CA GLN A 85 -19.24 11.67 19.46
C GLN A 85 -18.07 11.48 18.49
N PRO A 86 -18.02 12.27 17.40
CA PRO A 86 -16.88 12.23 16.51
C PRO A 86 -15.61 12.76 17.20
N ALA A 87 -14.46 12.20 16.82
CA ALA A 87 -13.16 12.65 17.30
C ALA A 87 -12.05 12.33 16.30
N LEU A 88 -10.90 13.00 16.47
CA LEU A 88 -9.63 12.48 15.99
C LEU A 88 -9.05 11.53 17.05
N TRP A 89 -8.27 10.56 16.60
CA TRP A 89 -7.68 9.55 17.47
C TRP A 89 -6.18 9.53 17.30
N LEU A 90 -5.43 9.54 18.39
CA LEU A 90 -4.02 9.22 18.35
C LEU A 90 -3.87 7.73 18.65
N HIS A 91 -3.21 7.01 17.76
CA HIS A 91 -2.96 5.58 17.89
C HIS A 91 -1.45 5.32 17.91
N GLU A 92 -0.97 4.75 19.01
CA GLU A 92 0.38 4.19 19.14
C GLU A 92 0.30 2.66 19.03
N TYR A 93 1.17 2.07 18.23
CA TYR A 93 1.29 0.62 18.12
C TYR A 93 2.72 0.17 17.85
N GLY A 94 3.01 -1.10 18.12
CA GLY A 94 4.28 -1.72 17.76
C GLY A 94 4.78 -2.71 18.78
N THR A 95 6.10 -2.82 18.89
CA THR A 95 6.79 -3.67 19.86
C THR A 95 7.48 -2.78 20.90
N PRO A 96 8.01 -3.35 22.01
CA PRO A 96 8.79 -2.57 22.97
C PRO A 96 9.99 -1.83 22.36
N ASP A 97 10.56 -2.37 21.27
CA ASP A 97 11.74 -1.81 20.60
C ASP A 97 11.40 -0.83 19.46
N LEU A 98 10.16 -0.85 18.97
CA LEU A 98 9.72 -0.03 17.85
C LEU A 98 8.26 0.36 18.00
N LEU A 99 8.02 1.65 18.26
CA LEU A 99 6.69 2.24 18.34
C LEU A 99 6.43 3.14 17.14
N VAL A 100 5.23 3.04 16.59
CA VAL A 100 4.69 3.91 15.56
C VAL A 100 3.48 4.64 16.12
N ARG A 101 3.41 5.95 15.91
CA ARG A 101 2.28 6.79 16.27
C ARG A 101 1.67 7.41 15.03
N GLY A 102 0.34 7.40 14.96
CA GLY A 102 -0.37 8.11 13.90
C GLY A 102 -1.69 8.70 14.36
N LEU A 103 -2.01 9.85 13.77
CA LEU A 103 -3.29 10.53 13.91
C LEU A 103 -4.30 9.91 12.95
N ILE A 104 -5.39 9.39 13.48
CA ILE A 104 -6.47 8.76 12.73
C ILE A 104 -7.66 9.71 12.66
N GLY A 105 -8.13 9.90 11.44
CA GLY A 105 -9.33 10.67 11.14
C GLY A 105 -9.86 10.28 9.77
N VAL A 106 -10.77 11.08 9.25
CA VAL A 106 -11.41 10.86 7.97
C VAL A 106 -10.87 11.87 6.97
N LEU A 107 -10.16 11.40 5.95
CA LEU A 107 -9.63 12.21 4.85
C LEU A 107 -10.76 12.54 3.86
N PRO A 108 -11.14 13.81 3.68
CA PRO A 108 -12.10 14.20 2.65
C PRO A 108 -11.52 14.00 1.25
N LEU A 109 -12.36 13.53 0.33
CA LEU A 109 -12.01 13.17 -1.05
C LEU A 109 -12.85 13.98 -2.05
N ASP A 110 -13.24 15.19 -1.65
CA ASP A 110 -14.10 16.11 -2.39
C ASP A 110 -13.34 16.97 -3.42
N ASP A 111 -12.04 17.16 -3.24
CA ASP A 111 -11.18 17.91 -4.16
C ASP A 111 -9.97 17.05 -4.60
N LEU A 112 -9.96 16.66 -5.87
CA LEU A 112 -8.98 15.75 -6.45
C LEU A 112 -8.14 16.46 -7.51
N THR A 113 -6.87 16.10 -7.59
CA THR A 113 -5.95 16.65 -8.59
C THR A 113 -5.06 15.57 -9.21
N ASP A 114 -4.89 15.66 -10.53
CA ASP A 114 -3.92 14.86 -11.29
C ASP A 114 -2.53 15.51 -11.31
N VAL A 115 -2.39 16.73 -10.77
CA VAL A 115 -1.15 17.48 -10.66
C VAL A 115 -0.51 17.21 -9.29
N PRO A 116 0.57 16.40 -9.21
CA PRO A 116 1.11 15.96 -7.91
C PRO A 116 1.60 17.11 -7.03
N THR A 117 2.11 18.19 -7.62
CA THR A 117 2.60 19.37 -6.90
C THR A 117 1.50 20.13 -6.17
N ASP A 118 0.25 20.01 -6.66
CA ASP A 118 -0.93 20.64 -6.06
C ASP A 118 -1.60 19.74 -5.02
N ALA A 119 -1.19 18.46 -4.97
CA ALA A 119 -1.77 17.47 -4.07
C ALA A 119 -1.17 17.58 -2.65
N SER A 120 -2.04 17.63 -1.65
CA SER A 120 -1.68 17.46 -0.25
C SER A 120 -1.63 16.00 0.19
N VAL A 121 -2.28 15.10 -0.54
CA VAL A 121 -2.09 13.65 -0.41
C VAL A 121 -1.66 13.09 -1.76
N VAL A 122 -0.46 12.51 -1.81
CA VAL A 122 0.19 12.06 -3.06
C VAL A 122 0.21 10.53 -3.11
N PRO A 123 -0.55 9.88 -4.02
CA PRO A 123 -0.35 8.49 -4.40
C PRO A 123 0.93 8.32 -5.22
N HIS A 124 1.64 7.20 -5.01
CA HIS A 124 2.91 6.91 -5.71
C HIS A 124 2.95 5.60 -6.49
N GLU A 125 1.95 4.72 -6.31
CA GLU A 125 1.83 3.45 -7.05
C GLU A 125 0.52 3.42 -7.82
N GLY A 126 0.52 2.68 -8.93
CA GLY A 126 -0.70 2.30 -9.63
C GLY A 126 -1.54 1.29 -8.83
N VAL A 127 -2.76 1.05 -9.30
CA VAL A 127 -3.67 0.05 -8.73
C VAL A 127 -4.17 -0.90 -9.82
N GLU A 128 -4.69 -2.05 -9.41
CA GLU A 128 -5.29 -3.03 -10.31
C GLU A 128 -6.82 -2.88 -10.29
N PRO A 129 -7.48 -2.61 -11.45
CA PRO A 129 -8.91 -2.26 -11.49
C PRO A 129 -9.86 -3.29 -10.87
N ASP A 130 -9.63 -4.60 -11.05
CA ASP A 130 -10.53 -5.63 -10.52
C ASP A 130 -10.42 -5.68 -8.99
N GLN A 131 -9.21 -5.58 -8.44
CA GLN A 131 -9.00 -5.42 -6.99
C GLN A 131 -9.69 -4.19 -6.41
N VAL A 132 -9.67 -3.05 -7.13
CA VAL A 132 -10.38 -1.83 -6.70
C VAL A 132 -11.89 -2.08 -6.67
N GLY A 133 -12.46 -2.63 -7.74
CA GLY A 133 -13.89 -2.93 -7.82
C GLY A 133 -14.36 -3.95 -6.78
N GLU A 134 -13.56 -4.98 -6.49
CA GLU A 134 -13.86 -5.94 -5.42
C GLU A 134 -13.88 -5.29 -4.02
N LEU A 135 -12.92 -4.40 -3.75
CA LEU A 135 -12.85 -3.67 -2.48
C LEU A 135 -14.00 -2.67 -2.34
N ALA A 136 -14.34 -1.95 -3.41
CA ALA A 136 -15.46 -1.03 -3.46
C ALA A 136 -16.79 -1.77 -3.20
N ALA A 137 -17.04 -2.87 -3.91
CA ALA A 137 -18.21 -3.72 -3.71
C ALA A 137 -18.27 -4.30 -2.28
N ARG A 138 -17.14 -4.76 -1.72
CA ARG A 138 -17.07 -5.24 -0.33
C ARG A 138 -17.38 -4.11 0.65
N MET A 139 -16.84 -2.91 0.44
CA MET A 139 -17.12 -1.76 1.31
C MET A 139 -18.61 -1.41 1.29
N ARG A 140 -19.22 -1.39 0.10
CA ARG A 140 -20.66 -1.13 -0.09
C ARG A 140 -21.54 -2.18 0.59
N GLU A 141 -21.21 -3.47 0.45
CA GLU A 141 -22.01 -4.55 1.02
C GLU A 141 -21.85 -4.66 2.55
N THR A 142 -20.68 -4.30 3.08
CA THR A 142 -20.43 -4.33 4.54
C THR A 142 -20.85 -3.05 5.26
N GLY A 143 -20.83 -1.90 4.58
CA GLY A 143 -21.04 -0.58 5.20
C GLY A 143 -19.94 -0.21 6.18
N VAL A 144 -18.70 -0.68 5.97
CA VAL A 144 -17.59 -0.46 6.92
C VAL A 144 -16.27 -0.18 6.20
N GLN A 145 -15.52 0.78 6.73
CA GLN A 145 -14.09 0.97 6.49
C GLN A 145 -13.32 0.33 7.66
N PRO A 146 -12.86 -0.93 7.53
CA PRO A 146 -12.33 -1.70 8.66
C PRO A 146 -10.90 -1.32 9.05
N ALA A 147 -10.18 -0.58 8.21
CA ALA A 147 -8.81 -0.16 8.48
C ALA A 147 -8.48 1.15 7.74
N PRO A 148 -7.69 2.04 8.35
CA PRO A 148 -7.25 3.27 7.71
C PRO A 148 -6.30 2.99 6.54
N ILE A 149 -6.34 3.82 5.49
CA ILE A 149 -5.16 3.97 4.61
C ILE A 149 -4.02 4.61 5.41
N LEU A 150 -2.77 4.29 5.07
CA LEU A 150 -1.61 4.85 5.77
C LEU A 150 -1.04 6.01 4.98
N LEU A 151 -0.89 7.13 5.66
CA LEU A 151 -0.27 8.35 5.15
C LEU A 151 1.00 8.61 5.97
N VAL A 152 2.06 9.06 5.31
CA VAL A 152 3.28 9.52 5.99
C VAL A 152 3.55 10.97 5.65
N HIS A 153 3.95 11.75 6.64
CA HIS A 153 4.34 13.14 6.47
C HIS A 153 5.52 13.51 7.38
N ARG A 154 5.95 14.77 7.30
CA ARG A 154 6.80 15.40 8.30
C ARG A 154 6.00 16.43 9.06
N GLY A 155 5.70 16.13 10.32
CA GLY A 155 4.93 17.02 11.18
C GLY A 155 5.70 18.28 11.54
N THR A 156 4.98 19.38 11.80
CA THR A 156 5.57 20.57 12.40
C THR A 156 5.96 20.29 13.86
N PRO A 157 6.95 20.99 14.42
CA PRO A 157 7.25 20.92 15.85
C PRO A 157 6.01 21.18 16.73
N GLU A 158 5.15 22.10 16.31
CA GLU A 158 3.90 22.46 17.01
C GLU A 158 2.89 21.31 16.98
N LEU A 159 2.72 20.61 15.86
CA LEU A 159 1.87 19.42 15.80
C LEU A 159 2.39 18.33 16.75
N ARG A 160 3.70 18.07 16.76
CA ARG A 160 4.31 17.11 17.68
C ARG A 160 4.10 17.48 19.14
N ALA A 161 4.18 18.77 19.48
CA ALA A 161 3.89 19.25 20.83
C ALA A 161 2.42 19.02 21.22
N LEU A 162 1.46 19.32 20.33
CA LEU A 162 0.04 19.05 20.54
C LEU A 162 -0.25 17.56 20.77
N LEU A 163 0.30 16.69 19.92
CA LEU A 163 0.12 15.24 20.04
C LEU A 163 0.84 14.65 21.27
N SER A 164 1.96 15.25 21.69
CA SER A 164 2.63 14.88 22.93
C SER A 164 1.76 15.22 24.14
N HIS A 165 1.12 16.40 24.16
CA HIS A 165 0.19 16.78 25.22
C HIS A 165 -1.02 15.83 25.30
N VAL A 166 -1.56 15.38 24.16
CA VAL A 166 -2.63 14.36 24.15
C VAL A 166 -2.21 13.07 24.87
N ARG A 167 -0.94 12.67 24.77
CA ARG A 167 -0.40 11.44 25.39
C ARG A 167 -0.16 11.55 26.89
N GLU A 168 -0.18 12.75 27.45
CA GLU A 168 -0.06 12.96 28.91
C GLU A 168 -1.32 12.46 29.64
N ALA A 169 -2.45 12.34 28.94
CA ALA A 169 -3.65 11.70 29.46
C ALA A 169 -3.55 10.17 29.44
N GLU A 170 -4.31 9.52 30.34
CA GLU A 170 -4.45 8.07 30.34
C GLU A 170 -5.08 7.60 29.01
N PRO A 171 -4.49 6.61 28.32
CA PRO A 171 -5.08 6.06 27.10
C PRO A 171 -6.43 5.41 27.39
N ILE A 172 -7.39 5.60 26.49
CA ILE A 172 -8.72 4.94 26.53
C ILE A 172 -8.58 3.44 26.30
N THR A 173 -7.47 3.02 25.69
CA THR A 173 -7.16 1.64 25.39
C THR A 173 -5.67 1.47 25.55
N ASP A 174 -5.23 0.52 26.37
CA ASP A 174 -3.84 0.08 26.49
C ASP A 174 -3.84 -1.45 26.62
N GLY A 175 -3.13 -2.15 25.75
CA GLY A 175 -3.02 -3.60 25.81
C GLY A 175 -2.26 -4.23 24.66
N LEU A 176 -2.10 -5.55 24.75
CA LEU A 176 -1.51 -6.39 23.71
C LEU A 176 -2.61 -7.08 22.90
N ASP A 177 -2.45 -7.10 21.59
CA ASP A 177 -3.32 -7.89 20.72
C ASP A 177 -2.95 -9.38 20.68
N ARG A 178 -3.68 -10.18 19.91
CA ARG A 178 -3.42 -11.62 19.77
C ARG A 178 -2.07 -11.95 19.12
N ALA A 179 -1.47 -11.01 18.40
CA ALA A 179 -0.16 -11.16 17.77
C ALA A 179 0.98 -10.65 18.67
N GLY A 180 0.67 -10.13 19.87
CA GLY A 180 1.65 -9.56 20.78
C GLY A 180 2.08 -8.13 20.44
N GLN A 181 1.36 -7.44 19.55
CA GLN A 181 1.58 -6.02 19.27
C GLN A 181 0.92 -5.18 20.38
N THR A 182 1.65 -4.20 20.90
CA THR A 182 1.10 -3.20 21.84
C THR A 182 0.22 -2.23 21.08
N HIS A 183 -0.90 -1.84 21.67
CA HIS A 183 -1.79 -0.81 21.16
C HIS A 183 -2.18 0.16 22.26
N ARG A 184 -2.04 1.47 21.98
CA ARG A 184 -2.58 2.54 22.81
C ARG A 184 -3.39 3.53 22.00
N LEU A 185 -4.57 3.89 22.49
CA LEU A 185 -5.46 4.85 21.86
C LEU A 185 -5.78 6.01 22.79
N TRP A 186 -5.65 7.22 22.27
CA TRP A 186 -6.15 8.44 22.90
C TRP A 186 -7.17 9.09 21.98
N ARG A 187 -8.24 9.59 22.59
CA ARG A 187 -9.16 10.50 21.91
C ARG A 187 -8.57 11.90 21.97
N VAL A 188 -8.40 12.56 20.83
CA VAL A 188 -7.93 13.94 20.79
C VAL A 188 -9.03 14.84 21.39
N PRO A 189 -8.72 15.67 22.39
CA PRO A 189 -9.66 16.63 22.96
C PRO A 189 -10.27 17.57 21.89
N GLN A 190 -11.53 17.96 22.10
CA GLN A 190 -12.27 18.74 21.11
C GLN A 190 -11.66 20.13 20.88
N ASP A 191 -11.16 20.75 21.93
CA ASP A 191 -10.46 22.04 21.91
C ASP A 191 -9.12 21.98 21.16
N LEU A 192 -8.48 20.81 21.09
CA LEU A 192 -7.26 20.60 20.29
C LEU A 192 -7.53 20.28 18.82
N THR A 193 -8.77 20.01 18.44
CA THR A 193 -9.10 19.61 17.05
C THR A 193 -8.74 20.70 16.05
N ARG A 194 -9.10 21.96 16.30
CA ARG A 194 -8.77 23.07 15.38
C ARG A 194 -7.26 23.35 15.29
N PRO A 195 -6.51 23.49 16.41
CA PRO A 195 -5.05 23.63 16.36
C PRO A 195 -4.36 22.51 15.57
N VAL A 196 -4.82 21.26 15.74
CA VAL A 196 -4.29 20.12 14.96
C VAL A 196 -4.55 20.33 13.46
N GLN A 197 -5.78 20.66 13.05
CA GLN A 197 -6.10 20.91 11.64
C GLN A 197 -5.27 22.04 11.02
N GLU A 198 -5.05 23.13 11.77
CA GLU A 198 -4.22 24.25 11.33
C GLU A 198 -2.78 23.80 11.05
N GLN A 199 -2.23 22.92 11.88
CA GLN A 199 -0.89 22.36 11.64
C GLN A 199 -0.86 21.34 10.49
N LEU A 200 -1.92 20.52 10.34
CA LEU A 200 -2.02 19.59 9.21
C LEU A 200 -2.03 20.34 7.87
N ALA A 201 -2.73 21.47 7.79
CA ALA A 201 -2.88 22.27 6.59
C ALA A 201 -1.55 22.82 6.02
N LEU A 202 -0.50 22.89 6.84
CA LEU A 202 0.84 23.32 6.45
C LEU A 202 1.65 22.22 5.73
N GLY A 203 1.19 20.97 5.83
CA GLY A 203 1.91 19.79 5.37
C GLY A 203 1.33 19.16 4.11
N ARG A 204 2.09 18.20 3.59
CA ARG A 204 1.69 17.25 2.56
C ARG A 204 2.00 15.85 3.07
N ALA A 205 1.25 14.86 2.61
CA ALA A 205 1.43 13.47 2.97
C ALA A 205 1.57 12.58 1.72
N LEU A 206 2.39 11.55 1.83
CA LEU A 206 2.47 10.47 0.86
C LEU A 206 1.51 9.35 1.28
N LEU A 207 0.78 8.76 0.33
CA LEU A 207 -0.02 7.56 0.55
C LEU A 207 0.90 6.35 0.70
N ALA A 208 1.41 6.09 1.91
CA ALA A 208 2.36 5.03 2.19
C ALA A 208 1.82 3.61 1.98
N ASP A 209 0.54 3.37 2.29
CA ASP A 209 -0.09 2.07 2.09
C ASP A 209 -1.60 2.18 1.85
N GLY A 210 -2.13 1.25 1.06
CA GLY A 210 -3.55 1.13 0.81
C GLY A 210 -4.03 1.84 -0.46
N HIS A 211 -3.22 1.91 -1.52
CA HIS A 211 -3.57 2.51 -2.81
C HIS A 211 -4.87 1.94 -3.39
N HIS A 212 -5.04 0.61 -3.38
CA HIS A 212 -6.29 -0.04 -3.81
C HIS A 212 -7.50 0.36 -2.94
N ARG A 213 -7.28 0.54 -1.62
CA ARG A 213 -8.35 0.97 -0.69
C ARG A 213 -8.71 2.43 -0.90
N TYR A 214 -7.71 3.29 -1.11
CA TYR A 214 -7.93 4.68 -1.46
C TYR A 214 -8.68 4.80 -2.80
N ALA A 215 -8.27 4.06 -3.84
CA ALA A 215 -8.99 4.00 -5.10
C ALA A 215 -10.43 3.47 -4.94
N ALA A 216 -10.65 2.49 -4.07
CA ALA A 216 -11.99 2.00 -3.75
C ALA A 216 -12.84 3.07 -3.01
N TYR A 217 -12.23 3.90 -2.16
CA TYR A 217 -12.91 5.06 -1.57
C TYR A 217 -13.35 6.06 -2.64
N LEU A 218 -12.50 6.31 -3.63
CA LEU A 218 -12.82 7.16 -4.78
C LEU A 218 -13.88 6.55 -5.70
N GLU A 219 -13.94 5.23 -5.84
CA GLU A 219 -14.98 4.56 -6.61
C GLU A 219 -16.34 4.66 -5.93
N GLU A 220 -16.42 4.36 -4.62
CA GLU A 220 -17.67 4.52 -3.86
C GLU A 220 -18.15 5.98 -3.82
N ALA A 221 -17.22 6.95 -3.81
CA ALA A 221 -17.49 8.38 -3.94
C ALA A 221 -18.43 8.72 -5.09
N ARG A 222 -18.19 8.08 -6.24
CA ARG A 222 -18.90 8.37 -7.49
C ARG A 222 -20.33 7.84 -7.47
N HIS A 223 -20.66 6.95 -6.53
CA HIS A 223 -21.93 6.24 -6.44
C HIS A 223 -22.80 6.70 -5.25
N THR A 224 -22.37 7.67 -4.44
CA THR A 224 -23.10 8.16 -3.26
C THR A 224 -23.55 9.62 -3.42
N GLU A 225 -24.81 9.90 -3.06
CA GLU A 225 -25.40 11.25 -3.03
C GLU A 225 -25.92 11.56 -1.60
N PRO A 226 -25.55 12.71 -0.98
CA PRO A 226 -24.60 13.70 -1.48
C PRO A 226 -23.17 13.13 -1.51
N ARG A 227 -22.35 13.64 -2.43
CA ARG A 227 -20.94 13.26 -2.63
C ARG A 227 -20.01 13.70 -1.49
N THR A 228 -20.44 13.62 -0.22
CA THR A 228 -19.58 13.83 0.94
C THR A 228 -18.70 12.59 1.10
N THR A 229 -17.67 12.51 0.27
CA THR A 229 -16.81 11.35 0.19
C THR A 229 -15.61 11.53 1.08
N SER A 230 -15.32 10.52 1.88
CA SER A 230 -14.15 10.54 2.72
C SER A 230 -13.68 9.14 3.08
N GLY A 231 -12.38 8.99 3.28
CA GLY A 231 -11.71 7.73 3.60
C GLY A 231 -11.11 7.74 5.00
N LEU A 232 -11.30 6.68 5.77
CA LEU A 232 -10.56 6.49 7.03
C LEU A 232 -9.06 6.45 6.72
N ALA A 233 -8.28 7.30 7.39
CA ALA A 233 -6.85 7.46 7.17
C ALA A 233 -6.09 7.58 8.49
N MET A 234 -4.83 7.16 8.49
CA MET A 234 -3.89 7.28 9.60
C MET A 234 -2.64 8.01 9.11
N LEU A 235 -2.33 9.14 9.71
CA LEU A 235 -1.20 9.99 9.36
C LEU A 235 -0.06 9.80 10.36
N ILE A 236 1.09 9.34 9.88
CA ILE A 236 2.27 8.99 10.68
C ILE A 236 3.39 9.99 10.40
N ASP A 237 3.96 10.56 11.46
CA ASP A 237 5.11 11.48 11.37
C ASP A 237 6.42 10.70 11.24
N GLN A 238 7.06 10.83 10.07
CA GLN A 238 8.29 10.15 9.73
C GLN A 238 9.51 10.68 10.51
N ASP A 239 9.41 11.85 11.14
CA ASP A 239 10.50 12.43 11.93
C ASP A 239 10.37 12.15 13.44
N ASP A 240 9.21 11.65 13.91
CA ASP A 240 8.96 11.31 15.34
C ASP A 240 8.98 9.80 15.58
N THR A 241 8.11 9.06 14.88
CA THR A 241 8.02 7.59 14.97
C THR A 241 7.94 6.98 13.57
N PRO A 242 9.07 6.89 12.87
CA PRO A 242 9.11 6.52 11.47
C PRO A 242 8.63 5.10 11.19
N LEU A 243 7.98 4.93 10.04
CA LEU A 243 7.89 3.62 9.40
C LEU A 243 9.22 3.29 8.73
N ALA A 244 9.66 2.05 8.85
CA ALA A 244 10.74 1.50 8.03
C ALA A 244 10.24 1.35 6.58
N LEU A 245 10.93 2.00 5.64
CA LEU A 245 10.68 1.86 4.21
C LEU A 245 11.61 0.78 3.64
N GLY A 246 11.08 -0.44 3.50
CA GLY A 246 11.78 -1.57 2.92
C GLY A 246 11.56 -1.72 1.41
N PRO A 247 12.47 -2.41 0.70
CA PRO A 247 12.25 -2.80 -0.68
C PRO A 247 11.24 -3.96 -0.76
N ILE A 248 10.68 -4.16 -1.95
CA ILE A 248 9.93 -5.39 -2.28
C ILE A 248 10.74 -6.16 -3.32
N HIS A 249 11.29 -7.29 -2.89
CA HIS A 249 12.01 -8.22 -3.74
C HIS A 249 11.03 -8.99 -4.62
N ARG A 250 11.50 -9.51 -5.75
CA ARG A 250 10.63 -10.21 -6.71
C ARG A 250 11.26 -11.51 -7.17
N PHE A 251 10.46 -12.52 -7.45
CA PHE A 251 10.92 -13.75 -8.08
C PHE A 251 10.21 -13.94 -9.41
N ALA A 252 10.97 -14.36 -10.40
CA ALA A 252 10.58 -14.50 -11.78
C ALA A 252 10.76 -15.97 -12.23
N ALA A 253 9.68 -16.75 -12.20
CA ALA A 253 9.68 -18.17 -12.55
C ALA A 253 10.09 -18.42 -14.01
N GLY A 254 10.94 -19.41 -14.26
CA GLY A 254 11.41 -19.80 -15.59
C GLY A 254 12.38 -18.81 -16.26
N LEU A 255 12.67 -17.65 -15.66
CA LEU A 255 13.68 -16.73 -16.15
C LEU A 255 15.08 -17.30 -15.88
N SER A 256 16.01 -17.13 -16.84
CA SER A 256 17.42 -17.43 -16.63
C SER A 256 18.27 -16.15 -16.55
N LEU A 257 19.32 -16.17 -15.71
CA LEU A 257 20.26 -15.05 -15.61
C LEU A 257 20.92 -14.72 -16.96
N GLY A 258 21.17 -15.71 -17.81
CA GLY A 258 21.73 -15.50 -19.15
C GLY A 258 20.80 -14.73 -20.07
N ALA A 259 19.48 -14.99 -20.03
CA ALA A 259 18.50 -14.22 -20.79
C ALA A 259 18.41 -12.78 -20.29
N LEU A 260 18.36 -12.60 -18.96
CA LEU A 260 18.36 -11.29 -18.32
C LEU A 260 19.61 -10.47 -18.68
N GLN A 261 20.79 -11.09 -18.64
CA GLN A 261 22.05 -10.42 -18.99
C GLN A 261 22.05 -9.97 -20.45
N ARG A 262 21.63 -10.83 -21.40
CA ARG A 262 21.52 -10.45 -22.82
C ARG A 262 20.58 -9.27 -23.05
N ALA A 263 19.45 -9.22 -22.34
CA ALA A 263 18.51 -8.11 -22.41
C ALA A 263 19.14 -6.80 -21.87
N ALA A 264 19.81 -6.86 -20.71
CA ALA A 264 20.50 -5.71 -20.13
C ALA A 264 21.63 -5.18 -21.03
N ASP A 265 22.48 -6.06 -21.54
CA ASP A 265 23.57 -5.71 -22.46
C ASP A 265 23.04 -5.10 -23.76
N GLY A 266 21.95 -5.66 -24.33
CA GLY A 266 21.29 -5.15 -25.52
C GLY A 266 20.72 -3.74 -25.36
N LEU A 267 20.32 -3.37 -24.14
CA LEU A 267 19.87 -2.02 -23.77
C LEU A 267 21.02 -1.10 -23.29
N GLY A 268 22.25 -1.62 -23.21
CA GLY A 268 23.43 -0.85 -22.82
C GLY A 268 23.59 -0.63 -21.31
N TYR A 269 22.93 -1.42 -20.47
CA TYR A 269 23.13 -1.44 -19.02
C TYR A 269 24.34 -2.32 -18.67
N PRO A 270 25.37 -1.81 -17.96
CA PRO A 270 26.51 -2.62 -17.55
C PRO A 270 26.09 -3.81 -16.66
N THR A 271 26.63 -4.99 -16.95
CA THR A 271 26.36 -6.21 -16.18
C THR A 271 27.65 -6.81 -15.61
N HIS A 272 27.55 -7.40 -14.41
CA HIS A 272 28.65 -8.06 -13.72
C HIS A 272 28.17 -9.36 -13.05
N ARG A 273 28.62 -10.51 -13.55
CA ARG A 273 28.41 -11.81 -12.88
C ARG A 273 29.42 -12.01 -11.75
N HIS A 274 28.98 -12.60 -10.65
CA HIS A 274 29.84 -12.96 -9.52
C HIS A 274 29.21 -14.06 -8.66
N ASP A 275 30.06 -14.68 -7.84
CA ASP A 275 29.77 -15.72 -6.84
C ASP A 275 29.60 -15.17 -5.41
N GLY A 276 29.99 -13.90 -5.18
CA GLY A 276 30.02 -13.28 -3.85
C GLY A 276 28.68 -12.76 -3.30
N THR A 277 28.73 -12.23 -2.08
CA THR A 277 27.59 -11.75 -1.28
C THR A 277 26.83 -10.59 -1.97
N TRP A 278 25.58 -10.85 -2.39
CA TRP A 278 24.68 -9.88 -3.04
C TRP A 278 24.51 -8.56 -2.27
N LEU A 279 24.58 -8.60 -0.93
CA LEU A 279 24.33 -7.45 -0.06
C LEU A 279 25.29 -6.28 -0.34
N ALA A 280 26.57 -6.57 -0.61
CA ALA A 280 27.57 -5.55 -0.90
C ALA A 280 27.38 -4.87 -2.27
N ARG A 281 26.50 -5.42 -3.12
CA ARG A 281 26.18 -4.90 -4.45
C ARG A 281 24.86 -4.15 -4.51
N LEU A 282 24.06 -4.21 -3.46
CA LEU A 282 22.84 -3.41 -3.36
C LEU A 282 23.19 -1.93 -3.28
N GLY A 283 22.51 -1.14 -4.10
CA GLY A 283 22.71 0.28 -4.17
C GLY A 283 21.57 0.97 -4.91
N PRO A 284 21.59 2.31 -4.92
CA PRO A 284 20.52 3.10 -5.51
C PRO A 284 20.45 3.04 -7.04
N GLU A 285 21.49 2.51 -7.69
CA GLU A 285 21.62 2.41 -9.14
C GLU A 285 21.89 0.97 -9.59
N THR A 286 21.56 -0.01 -8.74
CA THR A 286 21.80 -1.42 -9.05
C THR A 286 20.55 -2.28 -8.87
N ILE A 287 20.44 -3.28 -9.73
CA ILE A 287 19.55 -4.44 -9.55
C ILE A 287 20.46 -5.63 -9.34
N VAL A 288 20.26 -6.37 -8.26
CA VAL A 288 20.98 -7.64 -8.06
C VAL A 288 20.02 -8.79 -8.35
N ALA A 289 20.40 -9.69 -9.24
CA ALA A 289 19.59 -10.81 -9.68
C ALA A 289 20.31 -12.13 -9.40
N THR A 290 19.62 -13.17 -8.93
CA THR A 290 20.22 -14.48 -8.64
C THR A 290 19.26 -15.63 -8.92
N ASP A 291 19.80 -16.76 -9.37
CA ASP A 291 19.09 -18.03 -9.54
C ASP A 291 19.38 -19.01 -8.38
N GLY A 292 19.82 -18.49 -7.22
CA GLY A 292 20.20 -19.27 -6.06
C GLY A 292 21.63 -19.83 -6.11
N THR A 293 22.26 -19.86 -7.29
CA THR A 293 23.63 -20.38 -7.48
C THR A 293 24.59 -19.30 -7.97
N ASP A 294 24.21 -18.56 -9.00
CA ASP A 294 24.97 -17.46 -9.58
C ASP A 294 24.29 -16.12 -9.25
N THR A 295 25.06 -15.04 -9.28
CA THR A 295 24.54 -13.68 -9.13
C THR A 295 24.96 -12.80 -10.30
N LEU A 296 24.05 -11.92 -10.70
CA LEU A 296 24.21 -10.89 -11.72
C LEU A 296 23.87 -9.53 -11.10
N THR A 297 24.82 -8.60 -11.12
CA THR A 297 24.53 -7.19 -10.82
C THR A 297 24.35 -6.42 -12.12
N ILE A 298 23.26 -5.67 -12.24
CA ILE A 298 22.96 -4.76 -13.35
C ILE A 298 23.06 -3.34 -12.83
N VAL A 299 23.90 -2.50 -13.46
CA VAL A 299 23.97 -1.06 -13.17
C VAL A 299 22.94 -0.35 -14.03
N THR A 300 22.03 0.39 -13.40
CA THR A 300 20.85 0.97 -14.07
C THR A 300 21.09 2.34 -14.69
N THR A 301 22.35 2.78 -14.68
CA THR A 301 22.85 3.94 -15.42
C THR A 301 23.41 3.46 -16.77
N PRO A 302 22.78 3.79 -17.91
CA PRO A 302 23.19 3.26 -19.21
C PRO A 302 24.50 3.90 -19.70
N ARG A 303 25.35 3.14 -20.40
CA ARG A 303 26.67 3.62 -20.88
C ARG A 303 26.61 4.80 -21.86
N ARG A 304 25.46 5.08 -22.48
CA ARG A 304 25.29 6.09 -23.54
C ARG A 304 24.70 7.43 -23.08
N ALA A 305 24.45 7.63 -21.78
CA ALA A 305 23.80 8.84 -21.26
C ALA A 305 24.60 10.16 -21.46
N GLU A 306 25.83 10.11 -21.99
CA GLU A 306 26.68 11.30 -22.17
C GLU A 306 26.46 12.07 -23.49
N THR A 307 25.67 11.59 -24.46
CA THR A 307 25.70 12.14 -25.84
C THR A 307 24.38 12.59 -26.48
N THR A 308 23.24 12.60 -25.78
CA THR A 308 21.99 13.11 -26.36
C THR A 308 21.39 14.27 -25.58
N GLN A 309 20.96 15.27 -26.34
CA GLN A 309 20.37 16.56 -25.92
C GLN A 309 18.99 16.41 -25.24
N HIS A 310 18.59 15.18 -24.92
CA HIS A 310 17.42 14.82 -24.15
C HIS A 310 17.94 14.07 -22.92
N ARG A 311 17.97 14.75 -21.76
CA ARG A 311 18.15 14.06 -20.48
C ARG A 311 16.99 13.07 -20.35
N GLU A 312 17.20 11.80 -20.69
CA GLU A 312 16.31 10.75 -20.21
C GLU A 312 16.28 10.90 -18.68
N GLU A 313 15.10 11.14 -18.11
CA GLU A 313 14.93 11.21 -16.66
C GLU A 313 15.54 9.94 -16.05
N ALA A 314 16.40 10.10 -15.04
CA ALA A 314 17.08 8.99 -14.42
C ALA A 314 16.04 8.07 -13.75
N LEU A 315 15.74 6.94 -14.40
CA LEU A 315 14.81 5.94 -13.89
C LEU A 315 15.40 5.23 -12.67
N LEU A 316 14.57 4.93 -11.68
CA LEU A 316 14.97 4.08 -10.57
C LEU A 316 15.26 2.65 -11.06
N PRO A 317 16.09 1.88 -10.33
CA PRO A 317 16.38 0.50 -10.69
C PRO A 317 15.12 -0.35 -10.92
N LEU A 318 14.09 -0.14 -10.11
CA LEU A 318 12.83 -0.85 -10.26
C LEU A 318 12.05 -0.45 -11.53
N GLN A 319 12.10 0.82 -11.94
CA GLN A 319 11.51 1.26 -13.20
C GLN A 319 12.30 0.73 -14.39
N VAL A 320 13.63 0.66 -14.31
CA VAL A 320 14.46 -0.01 -15.33
C VAL A 320 14.08 -1.47 -15.45
N LEU A 321 13.89 -2.17 -14.33
CA LEU A 321 13.42 -3.56 -14.34
C LEU A 321 12.08 -3.69 -15.09
N HIS A 322 11.06 -2.93 -14.70
CA HIS A 322 9.69 -3.07 -15.22
C HIS A 322 9.48 -2.50 -16.61
N HIS A 323 10.01 -1.31 -16.88
CA HIS A 323 9.71 -0.58 -18.11
C HIS A 323 10.71 -0.86 -19.23
N ARG A 324 11.90 -1.39 -18.90
CA ARG A 324 12.97 -1.62 -19.88
C ARG A 324 13.34 -3.10 -19.98
N LEU A 325 13.70 -3.76 -18.89
CA LEU A 325 14.25 -5.12 -18.92
C LEU A 325 13.18 -6.19 -19.16
N LEU A 326 12.15 -6.27 -18.31
CA LEU A 326 11.09 -7.29 -18.41
C LEU A 326 10.39 -7.31 -19.79
N PRO A 327 10.08 -6.18 -20.45
CA PRO A 327 9.47 -6.18 -21.78
C PRO A 327 10.33 -6.83 -22.87
N GLN A 328 11.64 -6.92 -22.69
CA GLN A 328 12.54 -7.59 -23.66
C GLN A 328 12.55 -9.12 -23.49
N LEU A 329 11.91 -9.66 -22.45
CA LEU A 329 12.02 -11.06 -22.04
C LEU A 329 10.77 -11.90 -22.38
N VAL A 330 9.86 -11.42 -23.23
CA VAL A 330 8.51 -11.99 -23.38
C VAL A 330 8.39 -13.02 -24.52
N GLU A 331 8.00 -14.25 -24.15
CA GLU A 331 6.82 -14.91 -24.76
C GLU A 331 6.00 -15.74 -23.75
N ASP A 332 6.56 -16.43 -22.73
CA ASP A 332 5.74 -17.44 -21.99
C ASP A 332 5.82 -17.53 -20.44
N VAL A 333 6.47 -16.63 -19.69
CA VAL A 333 6.25 -16.48 -18.23
C VAL A 333 6.51 -15.01 -17.87
N LEU A 334 5.85 -14.42 -16.87
CA LEU A 334 6.48 -14.20 -15.57
C LEU A 334 5.46 -13.74 -14.52
N ASP A 335 4.78 -14.71 -13.90
CA ASP A 335 4.12 -14.47 -12.62
C ASP A 335 5.17 -14.00 -11.61
N LEU A 336 5.23 -12.68 -11.39
CA LEU A 336 6.14 -12.11 -10.42
C LEU A 336 5.60 -12.35 -9.02
N THR A 337 6.29 -13.21 -8.28
CA THR A 337 6.05 -13.33 -6.84
C THR A 337 6.77 -12.21 -6.11
N HIS A 338 6.15 -11.63 -5.08
CA HIS A 338 6.68 -10.47 -4.35
C HIS A 338 7.02 -10.84 -2.91
N HIS A 339 8.15 -10.37 -2.40
CA HIS A 339 8.66 -10.68 -1.06
C HIS A 339 9.11 -9.41 -0.33
N HIS A 340 8.64 -9.23 0.90
CA HIS A 340 9.01 -8.07 1.74
C HIS A 340 10.39 -8.22 2.42
N ALA A 341 11.02 -9.39 2.30
CA ALA A 341 12.35 -9.68 2.83
C ALA A 341 13.17 -10.46 1.80
N ALA A 342 14.48 -10.26 1.80
CA ALA A 342 15.38 -10.91 0.85
C ALA A 342 15.45 -12.43 1.04
N GLY A 343 15.40 -12.92 2.29
CA GLY A 343 15.51 -14.35 2.63
C GLY A 343 14.52 -15.24 1.87
N PRO A 344 13.19 -14.99 1.94
CA PRO A 344 12.21 -15.74 1.17
C PRO A 344 12.41 -15.70 -0.35
N ALA A 345 12.82 -14.56 -0.91
CA ALA A 345 13.09 -14.46 -2.35
C ALA A 345 14.31 -15.30 -2.76
N LEU A 346 15.37 -15.27 -1.95
CA LEU A 346 16.57 -16.10 -2.13
C LEU A 346 16.25 -17.58 -2.03
N GLN A 347 15.48 -17.97 -1.01
CA GLN A 347 15.05 -19.35 -0.81
C GLN A 347 14.24 -19.85 -2.01
N GLN A 348 13.29 -19.05 -2.50
CA GLN A 348 12.51 -19.42 -3.69
C GLN A 348 13.39 -19.61 -4.93
N ALA A 349 14.42 -18.78 -5.13
CA ALA A 349 15.35 -18.96 -6.23
C ALA A 349 16.24 -20.22 -6.11
N GLN A 350 16.45 -20.73 -4.90
CA GLN A 350 17.14 -22.00 -4.68
C GLN A 350 16.24 -23.21 -4.93
N ASP A 351 14.95 -23.07 -4.62
CA ASP A 351 13.98 -24.17 -4.67
C ASP A 351 13.31 -24.30 -6.04
N GLU A 352 13.16 -23.20 -6.77
CA GLU A 352 12.43 -23.12 -8.04
C GLU A 352 13.33 -22.62 -9.18
N SER A 353 13.04 -23.08 -10.40
CA SER A 353 13.71 -22.55 -11.59
C SER A 353 13.23 -21.12 -11.84
N GLY A 354 14.11 -20.14 -11.71
CA GLY A 354 13.81 -18.74 -11.96
C GLY A 354 14.88 -17.80 -11.44
N VAL A 355 14.55 -16.52 -11.38
CA VAL A 355 15.48 -15.47 -10.90
C VAL A 355 14.82 -14.62 -9.82
N ALA A 356 15.48 -14.48 -8.68
CA ALA A 356 15.15 -13.48 -7.67
C ALA A 356 15.85 -12.14 -7.96
N PHE A 357 15.09 -11.06 -7.92
CA PHE A 357 15.54 -9.67 -7.99
C PHE A 357 15.57 -9.06 -6.59
N LEU A 358 16.76 -8.68 -6.15
CA LEU A 358 17.03 -8.02 -4.89
C LEU A 358 17.28 -6.53 -5.14
N LEU A 359 16.60 -5.69 -4.35
CA LEU A 359 16.56 -4.25 -4.52
C LEU A 359 17.01 -3.56 -3.23
N ALA A 360 17.64 -2.41 -3.38
CA ALA A 360 17.93 -1.53 -2.25
C ALA A 360 16.64 -0.82 -1.78
N PRO A 361 16.50 -0.54 -0.48
CA PRO A 361 15.43 0.32 0.02
C PRO A 361 15.49 1.70 -0.63
N LEU A 362 14.32 2.28 -0.90
CA LEU A 362 14.19 3.69 -1.29
C LEU A 362 14.14 4.57 -0.04
N THR A 363 14.49 5.85 -0.20
CA THR A 363 14.22 6.87 0.84
C THR A 363 12.88 7.54 0.56
N LEU A 364 12.26 8.14 1.59
CA LEU A 364 10.99 8.84 1.43
C LEU A 364 11.12 10.00 0.41
N GLU A 365 12.23 10.74 0.44
CA GLU A 365 12.51 11.84 -0.48
C GLU A 365 12.53 11.37 -1.93
N ARG A 366 13.12 10.18 -2.18
CA ARG A 366 13.13 9.58 -3.52
C ARG A 366 11.74 9.18 -3.97
N VAL A 367 10.93 8.59 -3.09
CA VAL A 367 9.55 8.22 -3.45
C VAL A 367 8.72 9.47 -3.76
N LEU A 368 8.82 10.52 -2.93
CA LEU A 368 8.14 11.79 -3.16
C LEU A 368 8.57 12.45 -4.48
N ALA A 369 9.88 12.60 -4.72
CA ALA A 369 10.39 13.19 -5.95
C ALA A 369 9.94 12.44 -7.21
N MET A 370 9.83 11.10 -7.14
CA MET A 370 9.34 10.29 -8.26
C MET A 370 7.82 10.37 -8.43
N SER A 371 7.08 10.54 -7.34
CA SER A 371 5.62 10.71 -7.39
C SER A 371 5.23 12.03 -8.06
N GLU A 372 6.11 13.03 -8.02
CA GLU A 372 5.97 14.31 -8.71
C GLU A 372 6.38 14.24 -10.19
N GLY A 373 7.12 13.21 -10.60
CA GLY A 373 7.54 12.99 -11.98
C GLY A 373 6.42 12.51 -12.91
N ALA A 374 6.79 12.32 -14.18
CA ALA A 374 5.87 11.90 -15.23
C ALA A 374 5.54 10.39 -15.21
N ALA A 375 6.42 9.56 -14.62
CA ALA A 375 6.25 8.11 -14.59
C ALA A 375 5.99 7.61 -13.15
N PRO A 376 4.84 6.96 -12.89
CA PRO A 376 4.55 6.37 -11.58
C PRO A 376 5.54 5.24 -11.26
N LEU A 377 5.64 4.89 -9.98
CA LEU A 377 6.36 3.69 -9.59
C LEU A 377 5.53 2.45 -9.95
N PRO A 378 6.16 1.34 -10.36
CA PRO A 378 5.46 0.07 -10.56
C PRO A 378 4.70 -0.36 -9.30
N GLU A 379 3.67 -1.18 -9.43
CA GLU A 379 2.97 -1.72 -8.26
C GLU A 379 3.94 -2.48 -7.34
N LYS A 380 3.67 -2.41 -6.03
CA LYS A 380 4.46 -3.10 -5.00
C LYS A 380 5.92 -2.62 -5.06
N SER A 381 6.12 -1.31 -5.12
CA SER A 381 7.46 -0.69 -5.12
C SER A 381 8.00 -0.47 -3.72
N THR A 382 7.11 -0.20 -2.77
CA THR A 382 7.47 0.23 -1.42
C THR A 382 6.79 -0.63 -0.36
N SER A 383 7.51 -0.90 0.74
CA SER A 383 6.97 -1.62 1.88
C SER A 383 7.21 -0.85 3.16
N PHE A 384 6.22 -0.08 3.60
CA PHE A 384 6.26 0.60 4.89
C PHE A 384 5.86 -0.37 6.03
N GLN A 385 6.68 -0.45 7.07
CA GLN A 385 6.52 -1.35 8.22
C GLN A 385 6.89 -0.66 9.54
N PRO A 386 6.36 -1.10 10.70
CA PRO A 386 5.30 -2.08 10.85
C PRO A 386 3.93 -1.48 10.50
N LYS A 387 3.05 -2.29 9.93
CA LYS A 387 1.65 -1.90 9.71
C LYS A 387 0.82 -2.14 10.98
N PRO A 388 -0.17 -1.30 11.29
CA PRO A 388 -1.06 -1.55 12.42
C PRO A 388 -1.95 -2.74 12.08
N ASN A 389 -2.28 -3.55 13.09
CA ASN A 389 -3.31 -4.56 12.89
C ASN A 389 -4.66 -3.90 12.55
N PRO A 390 -5.36 -4.41 11.52
CA PRO A 390 -6.61 -3.80 11.09
C PRO A 390 -7.69 -3.94 12.16
N SER A 391 -8.74 -3.12 12.06
CA SER A 391 -9.96 -3.19 12.88
C SER A 391 -9.86 -2.71 14.32
N ILE A 392 -8.71 -2.22 14.79
CA ILE A 392 -8.65 -1.57 16.11
C ILE A 392 -9.56 -0.33 16.17
N LEU A 393 -9.53 0.49 15.12
CA LEU A 393 -10.43 1.59 14.85
C LEU A 393 -11.03 1.41 13.45
N MET A 394 -12.35 1.35 13.38
CA MET A 394 -13.09 1.26 12.12
C MET A 394 -14.14 2.36 12.04
N ARG A 395 -14.56 2.70 10.81
CA ARG A 395 -15.67 3.60 10.54
C ARG A 395 -16.81 2.82 9.91
N GLN A 396 -17.99 2.90 10.51
CA GLN A 396 -19.23 2.41 9.91
C GLN A 396 -19.82 3.54 9.04
N LEU A 397 -20.28 3.20 7.83
CA LEU A 397 -20.76 4.11 6.78
C LEU A 397 -22.26 4.35 6.84
#